data_AF-A0A514LCM1-F1
#
_entry.id   AF-A0A514LCM1-F1
#
_cell.length_a   1.000
_cell.length_b   1.000
_cell.length_c   1.000
_cell.angle_alpha   90.00
_cell.angle_beta   90.00
_cell.angle_gamma   90.00
#
_symmetry.space_group_name_H-M   'P 1'
#
loop_
_entity.id
_entity.type
_entity.pdbx_description
1 polymer ?
#
loop_
_entity_poly.entity_id
_entity_poly.type
_entity_poly.pdbx_seq_one_letter_code
_entity_poly.pdbx_strand_id
1 'polypeptide(L)'
;MVKCCRCEEFIENEKMNGFWGQEEDTKPICNKCLKKIHDLDGKDIEIRNRIEKWLSEENISFNEVNEPKNVFHFLLQDIGPLKMRIEVFQDKNNLDVITGFMTFLSKELTFNLYRFSEEQKEEFKKKVDDFLSTLRVDYRTGIRVGYEIISERGHYGAKYFIRTKQEDLDKEKFLKILNMTKETGLKSDEFLSQTLTNQ
;
A
#
# COMPACT_ATOMS: atom_id res chain seq x y z
N MET A 1 -25.64 -1.53 -36.10
CA MET A 1 -25.36 -1.29 -34.67
C MET A 1 -23.90 -1.59 -34.41
N VAL A 2 -23.17 -0.66 -33.81
CA VAL A 2 -21.73 -0.75 -33.59
C VAL A 2 -21.47 -1.34 -32.20
N LYS A 3 -20.48 -2.22 -32.04
CA LYS A 3 -20.11 -2.76 -30.72
C LYS A 3 -19.02 -1.91 -30.07
N CYS A 4 -19.12 -1.73 -28.75
CA CYS A 4 -18.05 -1.15 -27.96
C CYS A 4 -16.83 -2.07 -27.97
N CYS A 5 -15.66 -1.51 -28.26
CA CYS A 5 -14.39 -2.25 -28.28
C CYS A 5 -13.94 -2.80 -26.92
N ARG A 6 -14.60 -2.39 -25.82
CA ARG A 6 -14.21 -2.75 -24.45
C ARG A 6 -15.21 -3.67 -23.75
N CYS A 7 -16.50 -3.41 -23.86
CA CYS A 7 -17.54 -4.21 -23.21
C CYS A 7 -18.35 -5.08 -24.18
N GLU A 8 -18.08 -4.99 -25.48
CA GLU A 8 -18.74 -5.74 -26.56
C GLU A 8 -20.27 -5.52 -26.70
N GLU A 9 -20.86 -4.67 -25.83
CA GLU A 9 -22.25 -4.25 -25.92
C GLU A 9 -22.48 -3.38 -27.16
N PHE A 10 -23.71 -3.45 -27.70
CA PHE A 10 -24.11 -2.60 -28.81
C PHE A 10 -24.33 -1.16 -28.35
N ILE A 11 -23.75 -0.21 -29.09
CA ILE A 11 -23.88 1.22 -28.89
C ILE A 11 -25.15 1.68 -29.63
N GLU A 12 -26.13 2.17 -28.86
CA GLU A 12 -27.30 2.87 -29.40
C GLU A 12 -26.87 4.25 -29.93
N ASN A 13 -27.49 4.74 -31.00
CA ASN A 13 -27.03 5.94 -31.75
C ASN A 13 -26.88 7.22 -30.90
N GLU A 14 -27.59 7.34 -29.77
CA GLU A 14 -27.49 8.48 -28.84
C GLU A 14 -26.40 8.32 -27.76
N LYS A 15 -25.66 7.20 -27.77
CA LYS A 15 -24.66 6.81 -26.75
C LYS A 15 -23.25 6.58 -27.32
N MET A 16 -22.95 7.15 -28.49
CA MET A 16 -21.63 7.07 -29.12
C MET A 16 -20.82 8.34 -28.81
N ASN A 17 -19.85 8.26 -27.90
CA ASN A 17 -19.00 9.41 -27.51
C ASN A 17 -17.67 9.51 -28.26
N GLY A 18 -17.24 8.49 -29.01
CA GLY A 18 -15.99 8.57 -29.77
C GLY A 18 -15.35 7.23 -30.13
N PHE A 19 -14.07 7.31 -30.49
CA PHE A 19 -13.22 6.17 -30.85
C PHE A 19 -11.99 6.14 -29.94
N TRP A 20 -11.51 4.94 -29.61
CA TRP A 20 -10.39 4.69 -28.71
C TRP A 20 -9.38 3.73 -29.36
N GLY A 21 -8.10 4.08 -29.30
CA GLY A 21 -7.00 3.34 -29.94
C GLY A 21 -5.92 4.27 -30.50
N GLN A 22 -4.90 3.71 -31.15
CA GLN A 22 -3.92 4.50 -31.90
C GLN A 22 -4.56 5.09 -33.17
N GLU A 23 -4.05 6.19 -33.70
CA GLU A 23 -4.65 6.92 -34.85
C GLU A 23 -4.97 6.00 -36.05
N GLU A 24 -4.17 4.96 -36.25
CA GLU A 24 -4.30 3.99 -37.35
C GLU A 24 -5.29 2.83 -37.07
N ASP A 25 -5.72 2.62 -35.82
CA ASP A 25 -6.60 1.51 -35.39
C ASP A 25 -7.57 1.96 -34.28
N THR A 26 -8.21 3.12 -34.48
CA THR A 26 -9.22 3.59 -33.53
C THR A 26 -10.49 2.73 -33.61
N LYS A 27 -10.99 2.27 -32.45
CA LYS A 27 -12.19 1.43 -32.36
C LYS A 27 -13.32 2.12 -31.59
N PRO A 28 -14.59 1.89 -31.95
CA PRO A 28 -15.74 2.56 -31.31
C PRO A 28 -15.85 2.22 -29.82
N ILE A 29 -16.09 3.21 -28.96
CA ILE A 29 -16.22 3.02 -27.50
C ILE A 29 -17.51 3.66 -26.97
N CYS A 30 -18.17 2.99 -26.00
CA CYS A 30 -19.38 3.53 -25.37
C CYS A 30 -19.06 4.54 -24.27
N ASN A 31 -20.01 5.44 -23.99
CA ASN A 31 -19.87 6.54 -23.02
C ASN A 31 -19.48 6.06 -21.62
N LYS A 32 -20.03 4.92 -21.18
CA LYS A 32 -19.73 4.32 -19.89
C LYS A 32 -18.27 3.84 -19.82
N CYS A 33 -17.76 3.21 -20.87
CA CYS A 33 -16.39 2.74 -20.95
C CYS A 33 -15.40 3.90 -21.11
N LEU A 34 -15.72 4.89 -21.94
CA LEU A 34 -14.89 6.07 -22.12
C LEU A 34 -14.80 6.89 -20.82
N LYS A 35 -15.92 7.09 -20.13
CA LYS A 35 -15.93 7.75 -18.82
C LYS A 35 -15.13 6.96 -17.78
N LYS A 36 -15.25 5.62 -17.75
CA LYS A 36 -14.38 4.78 -16.91
C LYS A 36 -12.89 4.92 -17.25
N ILE A 37 -12.53 5.05 -18.52
CA ILE A 37 -11.13 5.27 -18.94
C ILE A 37 -10.66 6.64 -18.45
N HIS A 38 -11.43 7.71 -18.64
CA HIS A 38 -11.07 9.02 -18.10
C HIS A 38 -11.05 9.06 -16.57
N ASP A 39 -11.94 8.32 -15.91
CA ASP A 39 -11.99 8.18 -14.45
C ASP A 39 -10.82 7.34 -13.90
N LEU A 40 -10.20 6.46 -14.70
CA LEU A 40 -9.05 5.61 -14.34
C LEU A 40 -7.72 6.27 -14.73
N ASP A 41 -7.56 6.74 -15.97
CA ASP A 41 -6.32 7.36 -16.45
C ASP A 41 -6.10 8.77 -15.86
N GLY A 42 -7.16 9.46 -15.44
CA GLY A 42 -7.07 10.80 -14.85
C GLY A 42 -6.83 10.81 -13.34
N LYS A 43 -7.58 10.01 -12.56
CA LYS A 43 -7.50 10.02 -11.09
C LYS A 43 -6.26 9.29 -10.54
N ASP A 44 -5.80 8.25 -11.21
CA ASP A 44 -4.71 7.41 -10.70
C ASP A 44 -3.34 8.08 -10.90
N ILE A 45 -3.17 8.85 -11.99
CA ILE A 45 -2.04 9.78 -12.17
C ILE A 45 -2.16 10.98 -11.21
N GLU A 46 -3.39 11.45 -10.95
CA GLU A 46 -3.63 12.58 -10.06
C GLU A 46 -3.28 12.26 -8.59
N ILE A 47 -3.59 11.07 -8.07
CA ILE A 47 -3.20 10.71 -6.70
C ILE A 47 -1.69 10.54 -6.55
N ARG A 48 -1.00 9.93 -7.53
CA ARG A 48 0.46 9.84 -7.56
C ARG A 48 1.08 11.24 -7.45
N ASN A 49 0.67 12.16 -8.32
CA ASN A 49 1.21 13.52 -8.37
C ASN A 49 0.87 14.33 -7.11
N ARG A 50 -0.32 14.13 -6.53
CA ARG A 50 -0.70 14.75 -5.24
C ARG A 50 0.20 14.29 -4.11
N ILE A 51 0.42 12.98 -3.98
CA ILE A 51 1.30 12.41 -2.94
C ILE A 51 2.74 12.89 -3.13
N GLU A 52 3.26 12.87 -4.36
CA GLU A 52 4.60 13.37 -4.70
C GLU A 52 4.78 14.84 -4.28
N LYS A 53 3.78 15.67 -4.58
CA LYS A 53 3.75 17.08 -4.17
C LYS A 53 3.71 17.23 -2.65
N TRP A 54 2.86 16.50 -1.95
CA TRP A 54 2.74 16.58 -0.49
C TRP A 54 4.04 16.15 0.20
N LEU A 55 4.67 15.07 -0.26
CA LEU A 55 5.97 14.63 0.27
C LEU A 55 7.04 15.70 0.07
N SER A 56 7.08 16.32 -1.12
CA SER A 56 8.02 17.40 -1.43
C SER A 56 7.79 18.65 -0.55
N GLU A 57 6.54 19.05 -0.36
CA GLU A 57 6.19 20.19 0.51
C GLU A 57 6.60 19.97 1.98
N GLU A 58 6.54 18.74 2.46
CA GLU A 58 6.97 18.37 3.81
C GLU A 58 8.47 18.04 3.91
N ASN A 59 9.24 18.24 2.82
CA ASN A 59 10.65 17.89 2.71
C ASN A 59 10.95 16.42 3.07
N ILE A 60 10.03 15.51 2.75
CA ILE A 60 10.20 14.08 2.96
C ILE A 60 10.89 13.50 1.72
N SER A 61 12.09 12.94 1.89
CA SER A 61 12.82 12.27 0.80
C SER A 61 12.17 10.93 0.43
N PHE A 62 12.09 10.64 -0.86
CA PHE A 62 11.56 9.38 -1.37
C PHE A 62 12.20 8.98 -2.70
N ASN A 63 12.16 7.68 -2.99
CA ASN A 63 12.47 7.12 -4.30
C ASN A 63 11.23 6.42 -4.86
N GLU A 64 11.01 6.51 -6.17
CA GLU A 64 10.05 5.66 -6.86
C GLU A 64 10.70 4.32 -7.24
N VAL A 65 9.98 3.23 -6.99
CA VAL A 65 10.40 1.87 -7.36
C VAL A 65 9.41 1.32 -8.37
N ASN A 66 9.93 0.69 -9.42
CA ASN A 66 9.09 0.02 -10.39
C ASN A 66 8.64 -1.34 -9.84
N GLU A 67 7.40 -1.40 -9.36
CA GLU A 67 6.73 -2.63 -8.98
C GLU A 67 5.62 -2.92 -10.00
N PRO A 68 5.72 -3.98 -10.83
CA PRO A 68 4.77 -4.25 -11.92
C PRO A 68 3.31 -4.32 -11.52
N LYS A 69 3.02 -4.68 -10.27
CA LYS A 69 1.66 -4.78 -9.72
C LYS A 69 1.10 -3.44 -9.23
N ASN A 70 1.92 -2.40 -9.12
CA ASN A 70 1.54 -1.13 -8.56
C ASN A 70 1.40 -0.05 -9.64
N VAL A 71 0.47 0.88 -9.44
CA VAL A 71 0.33 2.10 -10.26
C VAL A 71 1.52 3.03 -10.01
N PHE A 72 1.84 3.24 -8.73
CA PHE A 72 3.04 3.90 -8.27
C PHE A 72 3.51 3.22 -6.98
N HIS A 73 4.79 3.35 -6.66
CA HIS A 73 5.35 2.85 -5.41
C HIS A 73 6.51 3.75 -4.98
N PHE A 74 6.30 4.49 -3.89
CA PHE A 74 7.31 5.32 -3.26
C PHE A 74 7.89 4.63 -2.02
N LEU A 75 9.21 4.56 -1.96
CA LEU A 75 9.96 4.22 -0.76
C LEU A 75 10.43 5.52 -0.11
N LEU A 76 9.89 5.82 1.07
CA LEU A 76 10.30 6.99 1.83
C LEU A 76 11.62 6.71 2.54
N GLN A 77 12.57 7.64 2.43
CA GLN A 77 13.90 7.52 3.01
C GLN A 77 13.97 8.17 4.39
N ASP A 78 14.76 7.56 5.28
CA ASP A 78 15.22 8.16 6.54
C ASP A 78 14.09 8.79 7.38
N ILE A 79 12.90 8.18 7.37
CA ILE A 79 11.78 8.70 8.14
C ILE A 79 11.87 8.24 9.59
N GLY A 80 11.86 9.22 10.50
CA GLY A 80 11.81 9.00 11.94
C GLY A 80 13.17 8.59 12.53
N PRO A 81 13.27 8.50 13.87
CA PRO A 81 14.55 8.30 14.56
C PRO A 81 15.24 6.97 14.23
N LEU A 82 14.51 6.00 13.67
CA LEU A 82 15.02 4.65 13.36
C LEU A 82 15.29 4.41 11.86
N LYS A 83 15.25 5.45 11.02
CA LYS A 83 15.43 5.31 9.55
C LYS A 83 14.50 4.24 8.95
N MET A 84 13.23 4.30 9.35
CA MET A 84 12.24 3.30 8.97
C MET A 84 11.98 3.35 7.46
N ARG A 85 11.88 2.17 6.84
CA ARG A 85 11.44 2.05 5.44
C ARG A 85 9.92 2.04 5.39
N ILE A 86 9.35 3.23 5.17
CA ILE A 86 7.93 3.40 4.90
C ILE A 86 7.71 3.35 3.39
N GLU A 87 6.69 2.61 2.98
CA GLU A 87 6.26 2.45 1.60
C GLU A 87 4.89 3.12 1.42
N VAL A 88 4.71 3.82 0.31
CA VAL A 88 3.42 4.37 -0.13
C VAL A 88 3.17 3.90 -1.55
N PHE A 89 2.10 3.15 -1.79
CA PHE A 89 1.81 2.60 -3.11
C PHE A 89 0.32 2.44 -3.35
N GLN A 90 -0.06 2.22 -4.62
CA GLN A 90 -1.40 1.86 -5.03
C GLN A 90 -1.32 0.63 -5.93
N ASP A 91 -2.13 -0.40 -5.65
CA ASP A 91 -2.20 -1.63 -6.46
C ASP A 91 -3.00 -1.33 -7.74
N LYS A 92 -2.60 -1.89 -8.90
CA LYS A 92 -3.36 -1.73 -10.16
C LYS A 92 -4.78 -2.29 -10.10
N ASN A 93 -5.04 -3.22 -9.18
CA ASN A 93 -6.33 -3.87 -9.03
C ASN A 93 -7.25 -3.18 -8.01
N ASN A 94 -6.77 -2.19 -7.27
CA ASN A 94 -7.54 -1.48 -6.26
C ASN A 94 -7.14 0.00 -6.16
N LEU A 95 -8.13 0.89 -6.08
CA LEU A 95 -7.94 2.33 -5.96
C LEU A 95 -7.49 2.78 -4.56
N ASP A 96 -7.36 1.87 -3.60
CA ASP A 96 -6.83 2.19 -2.27
C ASP A 96 -5.34 2.56 -2.34
N VAL A 97 -4.99 3.68 -1.72
CA VAL A 97 -3.62 4.03 -1.38
C VAL A 97 -3.23 3.28 -0.11
N ILE A 98 -2.10 2.60 -0.17
CA ILE A 98 -1.54 1.81 0.91
C ILE A 98 -0.30 2.54 1.42
N THR A 99 -0.28 2.83 2.72
CA THR A 99 0.90 3.34 3.42
C THR A 99 1.27 2.35 4.50
N GLY A 100 2.51 1.88 4.51
CA GLY A 100 2.93 0.86 5.47
C GLY A 100 4.42 0.87 5.71
N PHE A 101 4.85 0.07 6.67
CA PHE A 101 6.27 -0.22 6.87
C PHE A 101 6.46 -1.73 6.91
N MET A 102 7.65 -2.16 6.54
CA MET A 102 8.09 -3.54 6.70
C MET A 102 9.22 -3.56 7.72
N THR A 103 9.06 -4.34 8.77
CA THR A 103 10.14 -4.65 9.70
C THR A 103 10.57 -6.11 9.52
N PHE A 104 11.87 -6.32 9.48
CA PHE A 104 12.46 -7.64 9.48
C PHE A 104 13.01 -7.92 10.86
N LEU A 105 12.94 -9.18 11.30
CA LEU A 105 13.60 -9.56 12.53
C LEU A 105 15.12 -9.35 12.40
N SER A 106 15.77 -9.01 13.51
CA SER A 106 17.23 -8.90 13.54
C SER A 106 17.87 -10.22 13.11
N LYS A 107 19.13 -10.18 12.66
CA LYS A 107 19.87 -11.41 12.29
C LYS A 107 19.96 -12.38 13.47
N GLU A 108 20.11 -11.85 14.67
CA GLU A 108 20.17 -12.63 15.91
C GLU A 108 18.82 -13.30 16.23
N LEU A 109 17.71 -12.55 16.15
CA LEU A 109 16.38 -13.11 16.38
C LEU A 109 16.01 -14.14 15.30
N THR A 110 16.39 -13.87 14.06
CA THR A 110 16.24 -14.80 12.93
C THR A 110 17.03 -16.09 13.20
N PHE A 111 18.27 -15.99 13.66
CA PHE A 111 19.09 -17.14 14.02
C PHE A 111 18.51 -17.93 15.19
N ASN A 112 18.01 -17.25 16.23
CA ASN A 112 17.36 -17.90 17.37
C ASN A 112 16.09 -18.64 16.95
N LEU A 113 15.27 -18.07 16.06
CA LEU A 113 14.08 -18.72 15.50
C LEU A 113 14.40 -19.99 14.72
N TYR A 114 15.55 -20.08 14.06
CA TYR A 114 15.98 -21.33 13.42
C TYR A 114 16.28 -22.45 14.44
N ARG A 115 16.65 -22.08 15.67
CA ARG A 115 16.95 -23.03 16.76
C ARG A 115 15.72 -23.43 17.57
N PHE A 116 14.60 -22.74 17.37
CA PHE A 116 13.34 -23.04 18.04
C PHE A 116 12.74 -24.36 17.54
N SER A 117 12.08 -25.08 18.44
CA SER A 117 11.14 -26.14 18.07
C SER A 117 9.94 -25.55 17.32
N GLU A 118 9.16 -26.39 16.64
CA GLU A 118 7.93 -25.94 15.98
C GLU A 118 6.93 -25.32 16.98
N GLU A 119 6.86 -25.85 18.20
CA GLU A 119 6.02 -25.30 19.28
C GLU A 119 6.47 -23.89 19.68
N GLN A 120 7.78 -23.67 19.85
CA GLN A 120 8.34 -22.36 20.18
C GLN A 120 8.16 -21.34 19.05
N LYS A 121 8.24 -21.77 17.78
CA LYS A 121 7.94 -20.92 16.62
C LYS A 121 6.47 -20.49 16.63
N GLU A 122 5.57 -21.40 16.95
CA GLU A 122 4.14 -21.09 17.00
C GLU A 122 3.80 -20.15 18.17
N GLU A 123 4.42 -20.35 19.33
CA GLU A 123 4.28 -19.43 20.47
C GLU A 123 4.82 -18.03 20.13
N PHE A 124 5.96 -17.95 19.44
CA PHE A 124 6.51 -16.67 18.98
C PHE A 124 5.57 -15.97 17.98
N LYS A 125 5.05 -16.70 16.98
CA LYS A 125 4.06 -16.15 16.04
C LYS A 125 2.85 -15.61 16.78
N LYS A 126 2.32 -16.36 17.74
CA LYS A 126 1.18 -15.94 18.56
C LYS A 126 1.48 -14.65 19.33
N LYS A 127 2.67 -14.51 19.92
CA LYS A 127 3.09 -13.27 20.61
C LYS A 127 3.14 -12.07 19.65
N VAL A 128 3.67 -12.28 18.44
CA VAL A 128 3.72 -11.24 17.40
C VAL A 128 2.29 -10.87 16.94
N ASP A 129 1.43 -11.86 16.71
CA ASP A 129 0.03 -11.66 16.34
C ASP A 129 -0.74 -10.91 17.42
N ASP A 130 -0.60 -11.33 18.69
CA ASP A 130 -1.24 -10.68 19.83
C ASP A 130 -0.79 -9.22 19.92
N PHE A 131 0.50 -8.93 19.78
CA PHE A 131 1.02 -7.56 19.76
C PHE A 131 0.46 -6.74 18.58
N LEU A 132 0.53 -7.26 17.35
CA LEU A 132 0.02 -6.55 16.16
C LEU A 132 -1.50 -6.33 16.23
N SER A 133 -2.25 -7.21 16.90
CA SER A 133 -3.67 -7.03 17.16
C SER A 133 -3.95 -5.81 18.04
N THR A 134 -3.05 -5.47 18.98
CA THR A 134 -3.19 -4.25 19.81
C THR A 134 -2.95 -2.96 19.03
N LEU A 135 -2.24 -3.05 17.90
CA LEU A 135 -1.97 -1.92 17.01
C LEU A 135 -3.10 -1.69 16.00
N ARG A 136 -3.99 -2.67 15.81
CA ARG A 136 -5.24 -2.45 15.09
C ARG A 136 -6.12 -1.57 15.96
N VAL A 137 -6.43 -0.34 15.52
CA VAL A 137 -7.76 0.30 15.62
C VAL A 137 -7.66 1.77 15.23
N ASP A 138 -8.33 2.13 14.13
CA ASP A 138 -9.27 3.26 14.18
C ASP A 138 -10.39 3.07 13.13
N TYR A 139 -11.41 2.30 13.52
CA TYR A 139 -12.61 2.12 12.69
C TYR A 139 -13.43 3.41 12.54
N ARG A 140 -13.21 4.44 13.38
CA ARG A 140 -13.98 5.69 13.34
C ARG A 140 -13.52 6.61 12.21
N THR A 141 -12.27 6.50 11.77
CA THR A 141 -11.69 7.33 10.69
C THR A 141 -11.79 6.69 9.32
N GLY A 142 -12.41 5.50 9.20
CA GLY A 142 -12.52 4.75 7.94
C GLY A 142 -11.20 4.16 7.44
N ILE A 143 -10.17 4.18 8.29
CA ILE A 143 -8.81 3.73 8.00
C ILE A 143 -8.73 2.21 8.23
N ARG A 144 -8.38 1.43 7.20
CA ARG A 144 -8.26 -0.03 7.33
C ARG A 144 -6.82 -0.40 7.62
N VAL A 145 -6.60 -0.94 8.82
CA VAL A 145 -5.29 -1.40 9.28
C VAL A 145 -5.17 -2.91 9.08
N GLY A 146 -4.11 -3.34 8.42
CA GLY A 146 -3.77 -4.76 8.25
C GLY A 146 -2.32 -5.03 8.59
N TYR A 147 -2.02 -6.30 8.87
CA TYR A 147 -0.66 -6.76 9.02
C TYR A 147 -0.48 -8.12 8.33
N GLU A 148 0.75 -8.43 7.97
CA GLU A 148 1.13 -9.71 7.35
C GLU A 148 2.48 -10.16 7.92
N ILE A 149 2.55 -11.43 8.36
CA ILE A 149 3.82 -12.08 8.70
C ILE A 149 4.41 -12.63 7.40
N ILE A 150 5.59 -12.15 7.04
CA ILE A 150 6.29 -12.57 5.83
C ILE A 150 7.41 -13.51 6.25
N SER A 151 7.41 -14.72 5.68
CA SER A 151 8.48 -15.71 5.83
C SER A 151 9.09 -15.97 4.45
N GLU A 152 10.05 -15.15 4.05
CA GLU A 152 10.78 -15.33 2.79
C GLU A 152 12.20 -15.81 3.04
N ARG A 153 12.55 -16.98 2.47
CA ARG A 153 13.91 -17.57 2.55
C ARG A 153 14.44 -17.69 3.99
N GLY A 154 13.52 -17.82 4.95
CA GLY A 154 13.78 -17.94 6.39
C GLY A 154 14.13 -16.62 7.11
N HIS A 155 13.90 -15.49 6.46
CA HIS A 155 13.69 -14.22 7.15
C HIS A 155 12.23 -14.12 7.55
N TYR A 156 11.99 -13.94 8.84
CA TYR A 156 10.69 -13.56 9.37
C TYR A 156 10.61 -12.03 9.41
N GLY A 157 9.46 -11.48 9.04
CA GLY A 157 9.18 -10.06 9.11
C GLY A 157 7.69 -9.81 9.31
N ALA A 158 7.35 -8.60 9.71
CA ALA A 158 5.98 -8.15 9.79
C ALA A 158 5.81 -6.90 8.91
N LYS A 159 4.81 -6.93 8.03
CA LYS A 159 4.35 -5.74 7.31
C LYS A 159 3.15 -5.20 8.05
N TYR A 160 3.19 -3.93 8.43
CA TYR A 160 2.02 -3.19 8.89
C TYR A 160 1.61 -2.23 7.79
N PHE A 161 0.33 -2.16 7.48
CA PHE A 161 -0.17 -1.26 6.45
C PHE A 161 -1.52 -0.66 6.79
N ILE A 162 -1.70 0.55 6.30
CA ILE A 162 -2.92 1.33 6.35
C ILE A 162 -3.42 1.48 4.91
N ARG A 163 -4.66 1.05 4.66
CA ARG A 163 -5.36 1.26 3.39
C ARG A 163 -6.36 2.40 3.53
N THR A 164 -6.29 3.35 2.60
CA THR A 164 -7.21 4.47 2.50
C THR A 164 -7.65 4.62 1.06
N LYS A 165 -8.95 4.79 0.82
CA LYS A 165 -9.45 5.06 -0.52
C LYS A 165 -8.90 6.37 -1.04
N GLN A 166 -8.48 6.41 -2.31
CA GLN A 166 -7.94 7.64 -2.91
C GLN A 166 -8.89 8.83 -2.91
N GLU A 167 -10.20 8.58 -2.93
CA GLU A 167 -11.26 9.61 -2.91
C GLU A 167 -11.37 10.33 -1.57
N ASP A 168 -11.00 9.63 -0.49
CA ASP A 168 -11.06 10.13 0.89
C ASP A 168 -9.70 10.61 1.39
N LEU A 169 -8.68 10.67 0.53
CA LEU A 169 -7.31 11.00 0.89
C LEU A 169 -6.97 12.44 0.47
N ASP A 170 -6.88 13.31 1.47
CA ASP A 170 -6.30 14.65 1.36
C ASP A 170 -4.93 14.72 2.04
N LYS A 171 -4.28 15.89 1.97
CA LYS A 171 -2.95 16.09 2.56
C LYS A 171 -2.94 15.84 4.07
N GLU A 172 -3.91 16.40 4.81
CA GLU A 172 -3.96 16.28 6.27
C GLU A 172 -4.08 14.82 6.70
N LYS A 173 -5.00 14.09 6.09
CA LYS A 173 -5.22 12.67 6.35
C LYS A 173 -4.01 11.84 5.95
N PHE A 174 -3.36 12.15 4.82
CA PHE A 174 -2.12 11.48 4.41
C PHE A 174 -1.00 11.66 5.45
N LEU A 175 -0.77 12.89 5.95
CA LEU A 175 0.23 13.15 6.98
C LEU A 175 -0.12 12.47 8.31
N LYS A 176 -1.40 12.42 8.67
CA LYS A 176 -1.88 11.65 9.83
C LYS A 176 -1.56 10.17 9.67
N ILE A 177 -1.84 9.58 8.51
CA ILE A 177 -1.52 8.17 8.21
C ILE A 177 0.00 7.93 8.28
N LEU A 178 0.81 8.83 7.75
CA LEU A 178 2.27 8.74 7.86
C LEU A 178 2.72 8.76 9.33
N ASN A 179 2.21 9.66 10.16
CA ASN A 179 2.57 9.73 11.57
C ASN A 179 2.13 8.47 12.34
N MET A 180 0.91 7.99 12.10
CA MET A 180 0.44 6.71 12.65
C MET A 180 1.36 5.55 12.25
N THR A 181 1.78 5.51 10.98
CA THR A 181 2.70 4.47 10.47
C THR A 181 4.05 4.54 11.16
N LYS A 182 4.59 5.75 11.39
CA LYS A 182 5.84 5.96 12.15
C LYS A 182 5.72 5.49 13.59
N GLU A 183 4.67 5.91 14.31
CA GLU A 183 4.45 5.57 15.72
C GLU A 183 4.30 4.05 15.91
N THR A 184 3.49 3.40 15.06
CA THR A 184 3.35 1.95 15.07
C THR A 184 4.67 1.28 14.76
N GLY A 185 5.43 1.84 13.82
CA GLY A 185 6.78 1.42 13.49
C GLY A 185 7.72 1.36 14.68
N LEU A 186 7.78 2.44 15.46
CA LEU A 186 8.61 2.52 16.66
C LEU A 186 8.19 1.48 17.72
N LYS A 187 6.88 1.35 17.97
CA LYS A 187 6.36 0.35 18.91
C LYS A 187 6.69 -1.07 18.49
N SER A 188 6.59 -1.37 17.19
CA SER A 188 6.94 -2.68 16.65
C SER A 188 8.42 -2.99 16.79
N ASP A 189 9.30 -2.03 16.52
CA ASP A 189 10.74 -2.21 16.68
C ASP A 189 11.13 -2.42 18.15
N GLU A 190 10.53 -1.65 19.07
CA GLU A 190 10.71 -1.81 20.51
C GLU A 190 10.24 -3.19 20.99
N PHE A 191 9.05 -3.63 20.58
CA PHE A 191 8.51 -4.95 20.92
C PHE A 191 9.44 -6.08 20.45
N LEU A 192 9.90 -6.02 19.20
CA LEU A 192 10.81 -7.03 18.64
C LEU A 192 12.17 -7.04 19.36
N SER A 193 12.67 -5.86 19.73
CA SER A 193 13.92 -5.71 20.50
C SER A 193 13.81 -6.21 21.95
N GLN A 194 12.66 -6.02 22.61
CA GLN A 194 12.43 -6.55 23.95
C GLN A 194 12.21 -8.06 23.94
N THR A 195 11.57 -8.59 22.89
CA THR A 195 11.36 -10.03 22.71
C THR A 195 12.69 -10.78 22.59
N LEU A 196 13.75 -10.12 22.08
CA LEU A 196 15.13 -10.63 22.06
C LEU A 196 15.79 -10.73 23.44
N THR A 197 15.38 -9.90 24.41
CA THR A 197 16.10 -9.73 25.68
C THR A 197 15.52 -10.61 26.80
N ASN A 198 14.26 -11.05 26.66
CA ASN A 198 13.52 -11.81 27.68
C ASN A 198 13.50 -13.33 27.42
N GLN A 199 14.43 -13.86 26.62
CA GLN A 199 14.66 -15.30 26.43
C GLN A 199 16.01 -15.71 27.03
#